data_AF-A0A9E2CLQ2-F1
#
_entry.id   AF-A0A9E2CLQ2-F1
#
_cell.length_a   1.000
_cell.length_b   1.000
_cell.length_c   1.000
_cell.angle_alpha   90.00
_cell.angle_beta   90.00
_cell.angle_gamma   90.00
#
_symmetry.space_group_name_H-M   'P 1'
#
loop_
_entity.id
_entity.type
_entity.pdbx_description
1 polymer ?
#
loop_
_entity_poly.entity_id
_entity_poly.type
_entity_poly.pdbx_seq_one_letter_code
_entity_poly.pdbx_strand_id
1 'polypeptide(L)'
;MIQTSLRARGFATRFVAAAVLAGATVSAHAISFSFDAFGNNVDAVLNNTGTFGYAFRLENRADNLVGKSNLDPDVCSGQFQSCQGLFRDQSHPAAKLRDAPGMASINFDDGNLNYSRGDVVQAPFKISQDFRFLFGRYGIFLRGIGIYDYVNYNDFEENRPNVITPENADRVGITGDPLVSNRFLNRVYGPGAPVNSERAGSEAREIGLRYDLLDANFFGSIPYAEGTKNLTFRLGRQTVNWGQSTVAVINSLNQAQPVNANAFNRLGFGLLEELFVPVGMIRASTEIATGLTMEAFYQYEWAPVEIPTAGGFMSFVDIGTDNQRNSVNAAFGGAADDPEMVGAPLNNPLALITPTSLTINRNPDRDARDQGQFGVSFKYYSDSINNGTEFGFYGMNYHSKLPYVSFFSTDASCARREGNAAGIDARNTLQFLDLCPNLPVTAPSASSQLLTDTLSLLAQRPGVVGDLGLLDGGDPLGLINLLLP
;
A
#
# COMPACT_ATOMS: atom_id res chain seq x y z
N MET A 1 -2.51 -32.55 17.68
CA MET A 1 -3.95 -32.71 17.98
C MET A 1 -4.40 -32.02 19.29
N ILE A 2 -3.59 -31.13 19.89
CA ILE A 2 -3.90 -30.48 21.19
C ILE A 2 -4.11 -28.95 21.07
N GLN A 3 -3.71 -28.29 19.97
CA GLN A 3 -3.89 -26.83 19.79
C GLN A 3 -5.27 -26.41 19.25
N THR A 4 -6.07 -27.33 18.70
CA THR A 4 -7.41 -27.02 18.16
C THR A 4 -8.49 -26.84 19.24
N SER A 5 -8.25 -27.27 20.49
CA SER A 5 -9.26 -27.20 21.56
C SER A 5 -9.29 -25.85 22.30
N LEU A 6 -8.25 -25.02 22.18
CA LEU A 6 -8.18 -23.70 22.81
C LEU A 6 -8.94 -22.61 22.03
N ARG A 7 -9.08 -22.72 20.71
CA ARG A 7 -9.87 -21.77 19.89
C ARG A 7 -11.39 -21.93 20.06
N ALA A 8 -11.88 -23.16 20.24
CA ALA A 8 -13.32 -23.44 20.34
C ALA A 8 -13.95 -22.96 21.67
N ARG A 9 -13.19 -22.92 22.77
CA ARG A 9 -13.69 -22.42 24.07
C ARG A 9 -13.79 -20.88 24.13
N GLY A 10 -13.07 -20.16 23.28
CA GLY A 10 -13.14 -18.69 23.21
C GLY A 10 -14.41 -18.15 22.54
N PHE A 11 -15.03 -18.92 21.64
CA PHE A 11 -16.16 -18.45 20.83
C PHE A 11 -17.42 -18.19 21.67
N ALA A 12 -17.75 -19.09 22.60
CA ALA A 12 -18.91 -18.94 23.48
C ALA A 12 -18.70 -17.83 24.54
N THR A 13 -17.50 -17.70 25.09
CA THR A 13 -17.19 -16.68 26.12
C THR A 13 -17.14 -15.27 25.52
N ARG A 14 -16.67 -15.12 24.27
CA ARG A 14 -16.63 -13.83 23.55
C ARG A 14 -18.02 -13.34 23.14
N PHE A 15 -18.93 -14.23 22.75
CA PHE A 15 -20.33 -13.88 22.44
C PHE A 15 -21.10 -13.37 23.67
N VAL A 16 -20.83 -13.94 24.85
CA VAL A 16 -21.46 -13.49 26.11
C VAL A 16 -20.97 -12.10 26.51
N ALA A 17 -19.69 -11.78 26.30
CA ALA A 17 -19.16 -10.44 26.57
C ALA A 17 -19.76 -9.36 25.64
N ALA A 18 -19.95 -9.66 24.35
CA ALA A 18 -20.59 -8.75 23.40
C ALA A 18 -22.08 -8.52 23.73
N ALA A 19 -22.80 -9.55 24.18
CA ALA A 19 -24.20 -9.42 24.58
C ALA A 19 -24.39 -8.63 25.89
N VAL A 20 -23.44 -8.70 26.83
CA VAL A 20 -23.48 -7.95 28.09
C VAL A 20 -23.22 -6.45 27.87
N LEU A 21 -22.36 -6.08 26.90
CA LEU A 21 -22.11 -4.67 26.55
C LEU A 21 -23.26 -4.03 25.75
N ALA A 22 -24.01 -4.80 24.97
CA ALA A 22 -25.20 -4.31 24.26
C ALA A 22 -26.36 -3.89 25.20
N GLY A 23 -26.33 -4.34 26.47
CA GLY A 23 -27.34 -4.00 27.48
C GLY A 23 -27.01 -2.76 28.32
N ALA A 24 -25.81 -2.18 28.21
CA ALA A 24 -25.42 -1.01 28.97
C ALA A 24 -25.65 0.26 28.14
N THR A 25 -26.88 0.79 28.17
CA THR A 25 -27.16 2.15 27.68
C THR A 25 -26.48 3.14 28.63
N VAL A 26 -25.24 3.54 28.34
CA VAL A 26 -24.58 4.62 29.07
C VAL A 26 -25.15 5.94 28.54
N SER A 27 -25.76 6.71 29.42
CA SER A 27 -26.23 8.06 29.12
C SER A 27 -25.07 8.89 28.55
N ALA A 28 -25.20 9.38 27.31
CA ALA A 28 -24.26 10.36 26.78
C ALA A 28 -24.51 11.69 27.50
N HIS A 29 -23.55 12.13 28.32
CA HIS A 29 -23.62 13.42 29.00
C HIS A 29 -22.92 14.49 28.13
N ALA A 30 -23.71 15.36 27.51
CA ALA A 30 -23.19 16.64 27.04
C ALA A 30 -23.05 17.57 28.26
N ILE A 31 -21.85 18.09 28.49
CA ILE A 31 -21.62 19.11 29.52
C ILE A 31 -21.73 20.46 28.82
N SER A 32 -22.76 21.23 29.18
CA SER A 32 -22.94 22.60 28.71
C SER A 32 -22.76 23.60 29.84
N PHE A 33 -22.06 24.69 29.53
CA PHE A 33 -21.95 25.87 30.38
C PHE A 33 -22.45 27.06 29.59
N SER A 34 -23.35 27.85 30.17
CA SER A 34 -23.83 29.11 29.59
C SER A 34 -23.74 30.19 30.65
N PHE A 35 -23.07 31.29 30.36
CA PHE A 35 -22.93 32.43 31.26
C PHE A 35 -22.67 33.72 30.50
N ASP A 36 -22.98 34.87 31.11
CA ASP A 36 -22.67 36.18 30.52
C ASP A 36 -21.29 36.65 30.95
N ALA A 37 -20.47 37.09 29.99
CA ALA A 37 -19.19 37.73 30.24
C ALA A 37 -18.99 38.91 29.28
N PHE A 38 -18.53 40.04 29.81
CA PHE A 38 -18.24 41.25 29.01
C PHE A 38 -19.41 41.70 28.11
N GLY A 39 -20.64 41.57 28.59
CA GLY A 39 -21.85 41.94 27.85
C GLY A 39 -22.20 41.02 26.67
N ASN A 40 -21.58 39.83 26.59
CA ASN A 40 -21.88 38.81 25.59
C ASN A 40 -22.19 37.47 26.28
N ASN A 41 -23.04 36.66 25.65
CA ASN A 41 -23.27 35.29 26.07
C ASN A 41 -22.06 34.42 25.69
N VAL A 42 -21.57 33.65 26.67
CA VAL A 42 -20.61 32.57 26.52
C VAL A 42 -21.35 31.24 26.58
N ASP A 43 -21.26 30.44 25.50
CA ASP A 43 -21.76 29.06 25.48
C ASP A 43 -20.61 28.09 25.22
N ALA A 44 -20.35 27.19 26.16
CA ALA A 44 -19.39 26.11 26.01
C ALA A 44 -20.11 24.76 26.05
N VAL A 45 -19.81 23.87 25.11
CA VAL A 45 -20.37 22.52 25.03
C VAL A 45 -19.23 21.52 24.84
N LEU A 46 -19.17 20.52 25.70
CA LEU A 46 -18.30 19.35 25.57
C LEU A 46 -19.16 18.10 25.37
N ASN A 47 -19.01 17.46 24.21
CA ASN A 47 -19.62 16.17 23.91
C ASN A 47 -18.55 15.08 23.90
N ASN A 48 -18.88 13.92 24.47
CA ASN A 48 -18.02 12.74 24.43
C ASN A 48 -18.84 11.57 23.89
N THR A 49 -18.29 10.84 22.94
CA THR A 49 -18.91 9.64 22.38
C THR A 49 -17.93 8.48 22.46
N GLY A 50 -18.35 7.40 23.14
CA GLY A 50 -17.66 6.13 23.12
C GLY A 50 -18.30 5.20 22.10
N THR A 51 -17.50 4.47 21.32
CA THR A 51 -17.99 3.47 20.38
C THR A 51 -17.15 2.21 20.48
N PHE A 52 -17.80 1.05 20.48
CA PHE A 52 -17.15 -0.24 20.59
C PHE A 52 -17.86 -1.24 19.68
N GLY A 53 -17.10 -2.12 19.02
CA GLY A 53 -17.68 -3.13 18.15
C GLY A 53 -16.73 -4.30 17.87
N TYR A 54 -17.29 -5.38 17.34
CA TYR A 54 -16.56 -6.56 16.87
C TYR A 54 -16.99 -6.92 15.45
N ALA A 55 -16.04 -7.25 14.58
CA ALA A 55 -16.31 -7.81 13.25
C ALA A 55 -15.69 -9.20 13.16
N PHE A 56 -16.40 -10.11 12.52
CA PHE A 56 -16.00 -11.50 12.37
C PHE A 56 -15.94 -11.87 10.90
N ARG A 57 -14.95 -12.67 10.52
CA ARG A 57 -14.92 -13.29 9.18
C ARG A 57 -15.92 -14.45 9.14
N LEU A 58 -16.88 -14.41 8.21
CA LEU A 58 -17.92 -15.44 8.11
C LEU A 58 -17.58 -16.57 7.12
N GLU A 59 -16.80 -16.26 6.11
CA GLU A 59 -16.43 -17.17 5.02
C GLU A 59 -15.06 -17.79 5.24
N ASN A 60 -14.83 -18.95 4.63
CA ASN A 60 -13.50 -19.56 4.58
C ASN A 60 -12.53 -18.69 3.76
N ARG A 61 -11.24 -19.02 3.82
CA ARG A 61 -10.24 -18.45 2.93
C ARG A 61 -10.64 -18.70 1.47
N ALA A 62 -10.56 -17.65 0.66
CA ALA A 62 -10.73 -17.76 -0.78
C ALA A 62 -9.36 -17.94 -1.43
N ASP A 63 -9.00 -19.17 -1.77
CA ASP A 63 -7.66 -19.49 -2.30
C ASP A 63 -7.36 -18.74 -3.62
N ASN A 64 -8.38 -18.37 -4.41
CA ASN A 64 -8.19 -17.55 -5.61
C ASN A 64 -7.75 -16.09 -5.34
N LEU A 65 -7.77 -15.65 -4.08
CA LEU A 65 -7.24 -14.37 -3.60
C LEU A 65 -5.89 -14.51 -2.88
N VAL A 66 -5.31 -15.72 -2.88
CA VAL A 66 -4.00 -15.99 -2.28
C VAL A 66 -2.97 -16.18 -3.38
N GLY A 67 -1.79 -15.60 -3.23
CA GLY A 67 -0.69 -15.75 -4.16
C GLY A 67 -0.39 -17.22 -4.47
N LYS A 68 -0.17 -17.56 -5.74
CA LYS A 68 0.09 -18.94 -6.18
C LYS A 68 1.24 -19.60 -5.40
N SER A 69 2.35 -18.88 -5.20
CA SER A 69 3.51 -19.34 -4.43
C SER A 69 3.27 -19.40 -2.91
N ASN A 70 2.26 -18.72 -2.37
CA ASN A 70 1.83 -18.84 -0.98
C ASN A 70 0.92 -20.07 -0.76
N LEU A 71 0.20 -20.51 -1.80
CA LEU A 71 -0.57 -21.76 -1.78
C LEU A 71 0.31 -23.00 -2.02
N ASP A 72 1.21 -22.90 -2.99
CA ASP A 72 2.15 -23.95 -3.40
C ASP A 72 3.55 -23.32 -3.54
N PRO A 73 4.37 -23.35 -2.47
CA PRO A 73 5.74 -22.84 -2.52
C PRO A 73 6.60 -23.45 -3.63
N ASP A 74 6.26 -24.65 -4.07
CA ASP A 74 6.99 -25.40 -5.09
C ASP A 74 6.43 -25.20 -6.51
N VAL A 75 5.43 -24.31 -6.71
CA VAL A 75 4.73 -24.11 -7.99
C VAL A 75 5.66 -23.90 -9.18
N CYS A 76 6.80 -23.25 -8.95
CA CYS A 76 7.83 -22.95 -9.94
C CYS A 76 9.22 -23.51 -9.58
N SER A 77 9.29 -24.49 -8.68
CA SER A 77 10.53 -25.14 -8.26
C SER A 77 10.98 -26.22 -9.26
N GLY A 78 12.21 -26.72 -9.06
CA GLY A 78 12.78 -27.80 -9.86
C GLY A 78 12.76 -27.47 -11.36
N GLN A 79 12.16 -28.35 -12.18
CA GLN A 79 12.18 -28.26 -13.65
C GLN A 79 11.54 -26.99 -14.23
N PHE A 80 10.77 -26.27 -13.42
CA PHE A 80 10.07 -25.07 -13.84
C PHE A 80 10.92 -23.80 -13.68
N GLN A 81 11.95 -23.81 -12.83
CA GLN A 81 12.94 -22.75 -12.63
C GLN A 81 12.33 -21.32 -12.66
N SER A 82 11.55 -20.97 -11.64
CA SER A 82 10.80 -19.70 -11.56
C SER A 82 9.71 -19.54 -12.64
N CYS A 83 9.26 -20.67 -13.21
CA CYS A 83 8.28 -20.75 -14.29
C CYS A 83 8.68 -19.97 -15.54
N GLN A 84 9.99 -19.84 -15.79
CA GLN A 84 10.53 -19.13 -16.93
C GLN A 84 11.01 -20.10 -18.01
N GLY A 85 10.52 -19.93 -19.25
CA GLY A 85 11.04 -20.62 -20.42
C GLY A 85 12.32 -19.97 -20.95
N LEU A 86 13.21 -20.77 -21.53
CA LEU A 86 14.42 -20.30 -22.21
C LEU A 86 14.15 -19.86 -23.65
N PHE A 87 13.21 -20.53 -24.32
CA PHE A 87 12.89 -20.32 -25.73
C PHE A 87 11.45 -19.84 -25.91
N ARG A 88 11.21 -19.11 -27.00
CA ARG A 88 9.88 -18.54 -27.33
C ARG A 88 8.78 -19.59 -27.43
N ASP A 89 9.11 -20.80 -27.85
CA ASP A 89 8.22 -21.95 -27.96
C ASP A 89 8.11 -22.77 -26.67
N GLN A 90 9.01 -22.57 -25.70
CA GLN A 90 8.98 -23.23 -24.40
C GLN A 90 8.01 -22.53 -23.44
N SER A 91 6.71 -22.58 -23.76
CA SER A 91 5.66 -21.94 -22.96
C SER A 91 5.19 -22.78 -21.75
N HIS A 92 5.60 -24.04 -21.66
CA HIS A 92 5.19 -24.97 -20.60
C HIS A 92 5.45 -24.45 -19.17
N PRO A 93 6.60 -23.81 -18.84
CA PRO A 93 6.83 -23.28 -17.50
C PRO A 93 5.86 -22.15 -17.14
N ALA A 94 5.61 -21.23 -18.07
CA ALA A 94 4.61 -20.17 -17.88
C ALA A 94 3.18 -20.72 -17.83
N ALA A 95 2.87 -21.76 -18.60
CA ALA A 95 1.58 -22.43 -18.57
C ALA A 95 1.32 -23.11 -17.20
N LYS A 96 2.34 -23.71 -16.59
CA LYS A 96 2.26 -24.26 -15.22
C LYS A 96 1.86 -23.18 -14.22
N LEU A 97 2.49 -22.00 -14.24
CA LEU A 97 2.12 -20.90 -13.36
C LEU A 97 0.69 -20.39 -13.64
N ARG A 98 0.33 -20.23 -14.92
CA ARG A 98 -1.02 -19.81 -15.34
C ARG A 98 -2.10 -20.76 -14.78
N ASP A 99 -1.90 -22.06 -14.95
CA ASP A 99 -2.88 -23.11 -14.62
C ASP A 99 -2.91 -23.45 -13.12
N ALA A 100 -1.90 -23.03 -12.34
CA ALA A 100 -1.88 -23.23 -10.89
C ALA A 100 -3.01 -22.45 -10.18
N PRO A 101 -3.62 -22.99 -9.11
CA PRO A 101 -4.58 -22.23 -8.29
C PRO A 101 -3.95 -21.00 -7.65
N GLY A 102 -4.75 -19.96 -7.42
CA GLY A 102 -4.32 -18.74 -6.73
C GLY A 102 -4.19 -17.51 -7.62
N MET A 103 -3.88 -16.39 -6.98
CA MET A 103 -3.72 -15.07 -7.57
C MET A 103 -2.30 -14.90 -8.14
N ALA A 104 -2.20 -14.13 -9.22
CA ALA A 104 -0.92 -13.81 -9.89
C ALA A 104 -0.08 -12.75 -9.15
N SER A 105 -0.36 -12.47 -7.89
CA SER A 105 0.38 -11.53 -7.05
C SER A 105 0.19 -11.96 -5.60
N ILE A 106 1.27 -11.90 -4.81
CA ILE A 106 1.20 -12.09 -3.37
C ILE A 106 0.83 -10.80 -2.65
N ASN A 107 1.09 -9.64 -3.25
CA ASN A 107 0.97 -8.33 -2.58
C ASN A 107 -0.46 -7.93 -2.14
N PHE A 108 -1.45 -8.81 -2.30
CA PHE A 108 -2.87 -8.52 -2.12
C PHE A 108 -3.58 -9.57 -1.25
N ASP A 109 -2.83 -10.52 -0.66
CA ASP A 109 -3.40 -11.73 -0.08
C ASP A 109 -3.46 -11.78 1.45
N ASP A 110 -2.84 -10.82 2.15
CA ASP A 110 -2.72 -10.82 3.61
C ASP A 110 -4.07 -10.94 4.34
N GLY A 111 -5.11 -10.25 3.86
CA GLY A 111 -6.46 -10.36 4.42
C GLY A 111 -7.08 -11.77 4.29
N ASN A 112 -6.66 -12.54 3.27
CA ASN A 112 -7.03 -13.94 3.10
C ASN A 112 -6.09 -14.91 3.82
N LEU A 113 -4.80 -14.60 3.91
CA LEU A 113 -3.81 -15.45 4.57
C LEU A 113 -3.94 -15.43 6.10
N ASN A 114 -4.12 -14.26 6.69
CA ASN A 114 -3.92 -14.04 8.13
C ASN A 114 -5.21 -14.10 8.96
N TYR A 115 -6.39 -14.25 8.33
CA TYR A 115 -7.68 -14.28 9.02
C TYR A 115 -8.50 -15.51 8.61
N SER A 116 -8.84 -16.39 9.54
CA SER A 116 -9.65 -17.59 9.29
C SER A 116 -11.14 -17.36 9.59
N ARG A 117 -12.00 -18.25 9.08
CA ARG A 117 -13.43 -18.22 9.37
C ARG A 117 -13.65 -18.26 10.89
N GLY A 118 -14.45 -17.32 11.39
CA GLY A 118 -14.77 -17.15 12.81
C GLY A 118 -13.78 -16.28 13.58
N ASP A 119 -12.65 -15.89 12.98
CA ASP A 119 -11.72 -14.95 13.61
C ASP A 119 -12.35 -13.56 13.70
N VAL A 120 -12.02 -12.85 14.78
CA VAL A 120 -12.31 -11.42 14.91
C VAL A 120 -11.32 -10.69 14.02
N VAL A 121 -11.80 -9.88 13.08
CA VAL A 121 -10.94 -9.14 12.15
C VAL A 121 -10.65 -7.73 12.61
N GLN A 122 -11.53 -7.15 13.44
CA GLN A 122 -11.31 -5.88 14.14
C GLN A 122 -12.20 -5.81 15.38
N ALA A 123 -11.68 -5.17 16.43
CA ALA A 123 -12.40 -4.91 17.68
C ALA A 123 -12.09 -3.51 18.27
N PRO A 124 -12.40 -2.42 17.54
CA PRO A 124 -12.02 -1.09 17.95
C PRO A 124 -12.85 -0.59 19.14
N PHE A 125 -12.18 0.01 20.11
CA PHE A 125 -12.72 0.99 21.03
C PHE A 125 -12.34 2.40 20.53
N LYS A 126 -13.34 3.25 20.34
CA LYS A 126 -13.19 4.62 19.87
C LYS A 126 -13.74 5.58 20.91
N ILE A 127 -13.04 6.70 21.11
CA ILE A 127 -13.50 7.82 21.92
C ILE A 127 -13.35 9.10 21.10
N SER A 128 -14.47 9.76 20.80
CA SER A 128 -14.46 11.09 20.20
C SER A 128 -14.87 12.15 21.22
N GLN A 129 -14.23 13.31 21.12
CA GLN A 129 -14.44 14.44 22.02
C GLN A 129 -14.58 15.71 21.19
N ASP A 130 -15.73 16.37 21.33
CA ASP A 130 -16.03 17.62 20.65
C ASP A 130 -16.16 18.73 21.70
N PHE A 131 -15.34 19.77 21.57
CA PHE A 131 -15.44 20.97 22.39
C PHE A 131 -15.77 22.16 21.51
N ARG A 132 -16.88 22.83 21.82
CA ARG A 132 -17.29 24.08 21.19
C ARG A 132 -17.37 25.17 22.23
N PHE A 133 -16.74 26.30 21.94
CA PHE A 133 -16.84 27.52 22.73
C PHE A 133 -17.34 28.65 21.84
N LEU A 134 -18.38 29.37 22.27
CA LEU A 134 -18.94 30.53 21.59
C LEU A 134 -18.84 31.74 22.52
N PHE A 135 -18.44 32.88 21.97
CA PHE A 135 -18.43 34.17 22.63
C PHE A 135 -18.97 35.23 21.66
N GLY A 136 -20.23 35.62 21.85
CA GLY A 136 -20.91 36.51 20.92
C GLY A 136 -20.97 35.94 19.49
N ARG A 137 -20.26 36.56 18.54
CA ARG A 137 -20.22 36.16 17.11
C ARG A 137 -19.05 35.28 16.73
N TYR A 138 -18.20 34.92 17.68
CA TYR A 138 -16.96 34.18 17.45
C TYR A 138 -16.97 32.88 18.25
N GLY A 139 -16.19 31.90 17.80
CA GLY A 139 -16.08 30.63 18.49
C GLY A 139 -14.82 29.86 18.15
N ILE A 140 -14.54 28.88 19.01
CA ILE A 140 -13.50 27.88 18.84
C ILE A 140 -14.19 26.50 18.79
N PHE A 141 -13.76 25.67 17.86
CA PHE A 141 -14.17 24.27 17.77
C PHE A 141 -12.95 23.36 17.76
N LEU A 142 -12.93 22.40 18.67
CA LEU A 142 -11.93 21.35 18.77
C LEU A 142 -12.64 20.00 18.69
N ARG A 143 -12.08 19.07 17.91
CA ARG A 143 -12.52 17.68 17.84
C ARG A 143 -11.33 16.77 17.74
N GLY A 144 -11.26 15.78 18.62
CA GLY A 144 -10.28 14.70 18.55
C GLY A 144 -10.97 13.34 18.61
N ILE A 145 -10.32 12.32 18.04
CA ILE A 145 -10.73 10.93 18.16
C ILE A 145 -9.54 10.05 18.52
N GLY A 146 -9.70 9.22 19.55
CA GLY A 146 -8.78 8.15 19.91
C GLY A 146 -9.35 6.80 19.51
N ILE A 147 -8.51 5.91 18.97
CA ILE A 147 -8.85 4.56 18.53
C ILE A 147 -7.86 3.58 19.13
N TYR A 148 -8.40 2.48 19.66
CA TYR A 148 -7.64 1.33 20.12
C TYR A 148 -8.34 0.03 19.68
N ASP A 149 -7.72 -0.74 18.78
CA ASP A 149 -8.14 -2.06 18.35
C ASP A 149 -7.14 -3.11 18.84
N TYR A 150 -7.50 -3.81 19.90
CA TYR A 150 -6.61 -4.79 20.52
C TYR A 150 -6.30 -5.99 19.61
N VAL A 151 -7.15 -6.29 18.62
CA VAL A 151 -6.95 -7.41 17.70
C VAL A 151 -5.80 -7.12 16.75
N ASN A 152 -5.71 -5.87 16.30
CA ASN A 152 -4.75 -5.49 15.26
C ASN A 152 -3.50 -4.77 15.82
N TYR A 153 -3.56 -4.26 17.05
CA TYR A 153 -2.45 -3.54 17.68
C TYR A 153 -1.52 -4.41 18.54
N ASN A 154 -2.06 -5.35 19.34
CA ASN A 154 -1.26 -6.15 20.27
C ASN A 154 -0.95 -7.53 19.68
N ASP A 155 0.34 -7.83 19.52
CA ASP A 155 0.85 -9.18 19.26
C ASP A 155 0.18 -9.88 18.05
N PHE A 156 -0.21 -9.13 17.01
CA PHE A 156 -0.76 -9.72 15.79
C PHE A 156 0.37 -10.40 15.01
N GLU A 157 0.30 -11.72 14.90
CA GLU A 157 1.25 -12.51 14.11
C GLU A 157 0.75 -12.68 12.68
N GLU A 158 1.57 -12.24 11.72
CA GLU A 158 1.40 -12.49 10.29
C GLU A 158 2.03 -13.83 9.93
N ASN A 159 1.25 -14.73 9.34
CA ASN A 159 1.70 -16.00 8.79
C ASN A 159 2.02 -15.83 7.31
N ARG A 160 3.31 -15.93 6.98
CA ARG A 160 3.84 -15.85 5.62
C ARG A 160 4.32 -17.23 5.18
N PRO A 161 3.56 -17.98 4.36
CA PRO A 161 3.87 -19.38 4.06
C PRO A 161 5.17 -19.58 3.26
N ASN A 162 5.58 -18.57 2.49
CA ASN A 162 6.68 -18.69 1.55
C ASN A 162 7.53 -17.41 1.50
N VAL A 163 8.47 -17.28 2.45
CA VAL A 163 9.35 -16.12 2.59
C VAL A 163 10.81 -16.55 2.67
N ILE A 164 11.69 -15.76 2.06
CA ILE A 164 13.14 -15.81 2.27
C ILE A 164 13.51 -14.62 3.17
N THR A 165 14.24 -14.89 4.26
CA THR A 165 14.77 -13.87 5.17
C THR A 165 16.26 -14.12 5.41
N PRO A 166 17.02 -13.14 5.94
CA PRO A 166 18.42 -13.35 6.33
C PRO A 166 18.61 -14.56 7.27
N GLU A 167 17.65 -14.82 8.17
CA GLU A 167 17.71 -15.90 9.15
C GLU A 167 17.51 -17.28 8.52
N ASN A 168 16.74 -17.37 7.42
CA ASN A 168 16.40 -18.64 6.78
C ASN A 168 17.16 -18.91 5.47
N ALA A 169 17.83 -17.90 4.90
CA ALA A 169 18.46 -17.96 3.58
C ALA A 169 19.42 -19.15 3.43
N ASP A 170 20.21 -19.44 4.48
CA ASP A 170 21.14 -20.58 4.45
C ASP A 170 20.46 -21.94 4.40
N ARG A 171 19.23 -22.04 4.91
CA ARG A 171 18.45 -23.27 4.97
C ARG A 171 17.63 -23.50 3.71
N VAL A 172 17.08 -22.43 3.12
CA VAL A 172 16.16 -22.52 1.96
C VAL A 172 16.88 -22.51 0.61
N GLY A 173 18.15 -22.10 0.58
CA GLY A 173 18.97 -22.16 -0.63
C GLY A 173 19.12 -23.59 -1.14
N ILE A 174 18.81 -23.80 -2.43
CA ILE A 174 18.92 -25.10 -3.08
C ILE A 174 20.40 -25.38 -3.36
N THR A 175 20.90 -26.49 -2.82
CA THR A 175 22.27 -26.97 -3.02
C THR A 175 22.25 -28.45 -3.37
N GLY A 176 23.22 -28.91 -4.16
CA GLY A 176 23.41 -30.33 -4.47
C GLY A 176 22.36 -30.98 -5.40
N ASP A 177 21.59 -30.20 -6.16
CA ASP A 177 20.70 -30.63 -7.24
C ASP A 177 21.27 -30.20 -8.62
N PRO A 178 22.26 -30.95 -9.15
CA PRO A 178 23.00 -30.58 -10.35
C PRO A 178 22.20 -30.82 -11.64
N LEU A 179 21.05 -31.50 -11.57
CA LEU A 179 20.27 -31.81 -12.76
C LEU A 179 19.41 -30.63 -13.19
N VAL A 180 18.99 -29.80 -12.23
CA VAL A 180 17.97 -28.79 -12.51
C VAL A 180 18.24 -27.47 -11.80
N SER A 181 18.43 -27.48 -10.49
CA SER A 181 18.36 -26.23 -9.72
C SER A 181 19.71 -25.50 -9.65
N ASN A 182 20.80 -26.19 -9.32
CA ASN A 182 22.08 -25.53 -9.04
C ASN A 182 23.24 -26.16 -9.85
N ARG A 183 22.97 -26.54 -11.12
CA ARG A 183 23.95 -27.13 -12.05
C ARG A 183 25.22 -26.28 -12.22
N PHE A 184 25.07 -24.97 -12.36
CA PHE A 184 26.17 -24.04 -12.64
C PHE A 184 26.63 -23.24 -11.41
N LEU A 185 25.75 -23.10 -10.41
CA LEU A 185 25.97 -22.26 -9.24
C LEU A 185 25.90 -23.14 -8.01
N ASN A 186 26.76 -22.91 -7.02
CA ASN A 186 26.78 -23.73 -5.79
C ASN A 186 25.45 -23.65 -5.01
N ARG A 187 24.73 -22.54 -5.14
CA ARG A 187 23.44 -22.28 -4.49
C ARG A 187 22.56 -21.40 -5.38
N VAL A 188 21.26 -21.70 -5.39
CA VAL A 188 20.21 -20.84 -5.96
C VAL A 188 18.99 -20.79 -5.06
N TYR A 189 18.07 -19.85 -5.30
CA TYR A 189 16.89 -19.62 -4.46
C TYR A 189 15.59 -19.72 -5.25
N GLY A 190 14.60 -20.44 -4.71
CA GLY A 190 13.28 -20.57 -5.32
C GLY A 190 12.19 -20.48 -4.24
N PRO A 191 11.81 -21.62 -3.63
CA PRO A 191 10.96 -21.61 -2.46
C PRO A 191 11.69 -21.05 -1.24
N GLY A 192 10.96 -20.32 -0.41
CA GLY A 192 11.35 -19.91 0.93
C GLY A 192 10.85 -20.88 1.99
N ALA A 193 10.62 -20.38 3.19
CA ALA A 193 10.06 -21.13 4.30
C ALA A 193 8.90 -20.38 4.95
N PRO A 194 8.00 -21.08 5.66
CA PRO A 194 6.98 -20.43 6.47
C PRO A 194 7.63 -19.62 7.60
N VAL A 195 7.19 -18.38 7.74
CA VAL A 195 7.62 -17.43 8.78
C VAL A 195 6.37 -16.87 9.45
N ASN A 196 6.37 -16.87 10.79
CA ASN A 196 5.43 -16.06 11.56
C ASN A 196 6.21 -14.88 12.13
N SER A 197 5.72 -13.67 11.84
CA SER A 197 6.33 -12.43 12.33
C SER A 197 5.27 -11.54 12.94
N GLU A 198 5.61 -10.85 14.01
CA GLU A 198 4.74 -9.79 14.54
C GLU A 198 4.59 -8.69 13.48
N ARG A 199 3.37 -8.16 13.33
CA ARG A 199 3.08 -7.03 12.45
C ARG A 199 4.00 -5.85 12.80
N ALA A 200 4.44 -5.12 11.78
CA ALA A 200 5.31 -3.97 11.99
C ALA A 200 4.62 -2.92 12.88
N GLY A 201 5.35 -2.35 13.84
CA GLY A 201 4.77 -1.41 14.80
C GLY A 201 4.16 -0.15 14.16
N SER A 202 4.63 0.28 13.00
CA SER A 202 4.01 1.36 12.21
C SER A 202 2.62 0.97 11.71
N GLU A 203 2.49 -0.21 11.12
CA GLU A 203 1.22 -0.77 10.63
C GLU A 203 0.25 -1.00 11.79
N ALA A 204 0.71 -1.61 12.88
CA ALA A 204 -0.09 -1.85 14.09
C ALA A 204 -0.67 -0.56 14.68
N ARG A 205 0.12 0.53 14.71
CA ARG A 205 -0.36 1.85 15.16
C ARG A 205 -1.40 2.44 14.21
N GLU A 206 -1.16 2.43 12.90
CA GLU A 206 -2.11 3.03 11.95
C GLU A 206 -3.49 2.34 11.99
N ILE A 207 -3.50 1.00 11.98
CA ILE A 207 -4.75 0.24 11.96
C ILE A 207 -5.43 0.22 13.35
N GLY A 208 -4.64 0.18 14.43
CA GLY A 208 -5.12 -0.24 15.75
C GLY A 208 -4.75 0.62 16.96
N LEU A 209 -3.87 1.62 16.88
CA LEU A 209 -3.67 2.59 17.96
C LEU A 209 -3.36 3.98 17.42
N ARG A 210 -4.40 4.83 17.37
CA ARG A 210 -4.31 6.15 16.74
C ARG A 210 -5.04 7.22 17.54
N TYR A 211 -4.51 8.44 17.48
CA TYR A 211 -5.23 9.64 17.89
C TYR A 211 -5.18 10.67 16.76
N ASP A 212 -6.35 11.06 16.28
CA ASP A 212 -6.49 12.02 15.21
C ASP A 212 -7.13 13.31 15.74
N LEU A 213 -6.41 14.43 15.58
CA LEU A 213 -7.00 15.75 15.74
C LEU A 213 -7.79 16.08 14.47
N LEU A 214 -9.11 15.94 14.54
CA LEU A 214 -9.99 16.17 13.40
C LEU A 214 -10.17 17.67 13.20
N ASP A 215 -10.88 18.36 14.08
CA ASP A 215 -11.11 19.80 13.94
C ASP A 215 -10.31 20.58 14.99
N ALA A 216 -9.72 21.70 14.56
CA ALA A 216 -9.12 22.68 15.46
C ALA A 216 -9.18 24.04 14.77
N ASN A 217 -10.28 24.76 14.97
CA ASN A 217 -10.54 25.99 14.23
C ASN A 217 -11.17 27.09 15.07
N PHE A 218 -10.91 28.32 14.64
CA PHE A 218 -11.56 29.54 15.08
C PHE A 218 -12.51 30.01 13.97
N PHE A 219 -13.73 30.36 14.32
CA PHE A 219 -14.74 30.81 13.36
C PHE A 219 -15.54 31.98 13.89
N GLY A 220 -16.19 32.71 12.99
CA GLY A 220 -17.08 33.78 13.39
C GLY A 220 -17.79 34.45 12.23
N SER A 221 -18.55 35.48 12.56
CA SER A 221 -19.34 36.27 11.61
C SER A 221 -19.13 37.76 11.81
N ILE A 222 -18.71 38.44 10.76
CA ILE A 222 -18.45 39.88 10.75
C ILE A 222 -19.57 40.56 9.94
N PRO A 223 -20.41 41.41 10.57
CA PRO A 223 -21.39 42.19 9.84
C PRO A 223 -20.70 43.26 8.98
N TYR A 224 -21.22 43.48 7.78
CA TYR A 224 -20.81 44.57 6.89
C TYR A 224 -22.04 45.12 6.16
N ALA A 225 -21.85 46.14 5.32
CA ALA A 225 -22.95 46.84 4.64
C ALA A 225 -24.04 47.28 5.63
N GLU A 226 -23.62 47.99 6.67
CA GLU A 226 -24.51 48.50 7.74
C GLU A 226 -25.28 47.40 8.48
N GLY A 227 -24.74 46.17 8.50
CA GLY A 227 -25.34 45.02 9.17
C GLY A 227 -26.38 44.27 8.34
N THR A 228 -26.60 44.67 7.08
CA THR A 228 -27.47 43.94 6.15
C THR A 228 -26.84 42.64 5.64
N LYS A 229 -25.52 42.52 5.70
CA LYS A 229 -24.77 41.35 5.23
C LYS A 229 -23.78 40.85 6.27
N ASN A 230 -23.49 39.56 6.21
CA ASN A 230 -22.53 38.91 7.10
C ASN A 230 -21.46 38.17 6.30
N LEU A 231 -20.20 38.37 6.69
CA LEU A 231 -19.07 37.56 6.26
C LEU A 231 -18.80 36.51 7.32
N THR A 232 -19.06 35.24 7.00
CA THR A 232 -18.74 34.11 7.87
C THR A 232 -17.35 33.60 7.50
N PHE A 233 -16.50 33.33 8.48
CA PHE A 233 -15.16 32.80 8.24
C PHE A 233 -14.82 31.69 9.22
N ARG A 234 -13.87 30.84 8.83
CA ARG A 234 -13.27 29.80 9.67
C ARG A 234 -11.80 29.62 9.30
N LEU A 235 -10.92 29.65 10.29
CA LEU A 235 -9.47 29.47 10.18
C LEU A 235 -9.04 28.31 11.07
N GLY A 236 -8.24 27.40 10.54
CA GLY A 236 -7.72 26.25 11.26
C GLY A 236 -8.01 24.93 10.54
N ARG A 237 -7.84 23.83 11.26
CA ARG A 237 -8.11 22.48 10.76
C ARG A 237 -9.62 22.24 10.69
N GLN A 238 -10.13 21.98 9.49
CA GLN A 238 -11.55 21.87 9.18
C GLN A 238 -11.76 21.12 7.84
N THR A 239 -13.01 20.79 7.52
CA THR A 239 -13.40 20.27 6.20
C THR A 239 -14.10 21.33 5.35
N VAL A 240 -13.97 21.21 4.03
CA VAL A 240 -14.79 21.91 3.03
C VAL A 240 -15.40 20.88 2.09
N ASN A 241 -16.74 20.83 2.05
CA ASN A 241 -17.49 19.89 1.23
C ASN A 241 -18.41 20.68 0.29
N TRP A 242 -18.16 20.59 -1.01
CA TRP A 242 -18.90 21.29 -2.06
C TRP A 242 -19.76 20.36 -2.92
N GLY A 243 -19.57 19.05 -2.81
CA GLY A 243 -20.37 18.04 -3.49
C GLY A 243 -21.50 17.52 -2.61
N GLN A 244 -22.68 17.27 -3.20
CA GLN A 244 -23.80 16.66 -2.48
C GLN A 244 -23.64 15.16 -2.25
N SER A 245 -22.65 14.53 -2.89
CA SER A 245 -22.41 13.10 -2.79
C SER A 245 -21.30 12.80 -1.80
N THR A 246 -21.67 12.10 -0.72
CA THR A 246 -20.73 11.46 0.21
C THR A 246 -20.14 10.16 -0.35
N VAL A 247 -20.68 9.65 -1.46
CA VAL A 247 -20.29 8.38 -2.10
C VAL A 247 -19.42 8.56 -3.35
N ALA A 248 -19.45 9.72 -4.00
CA ALA A 248 -18.62 10.03 -5.17
C ALA A 248 -17.50 11.00 -4.77
N VAL A 249 -16.44 10.48 -4.16
CA VAL A 249 -15.31 11.29 -3.66
C VAL A 249 -14.21 11.43 -4.70
N ILE A 250 -13.94 10.37 -5.46
CA ILE A 250 -12.90 10.35 -6.49
C ILE A 250 -13.40 11.10 -7.73
N ASN A 251 -12.56 11.97 -8.28
CA ASN A 251 -12.88 12.80 -9.47
C ASN A 251 -14.13 13.68 -9.32
N SER A 252 -14.46 14.09 -8.09
CA SER A 252 -15.55 15.03 -7.80
C SER A 252 -15.07 16.34 -7.15
N LEU A 253 -16.00 17.27 -6.91
CA LEU A 253 -15.75 18.51 -6.18
C LEU A 253 -15.21 18.29 -4.76
N ASN A 254 -15.39 17.10 -4.19
CA ASN A 254 -14.95 16.77 -2.84
C ASN A 254 -13.47 16.35 -2.75
N GLN A 255 -12.74 16.33 -3.87
CA GLN A 255 -11.29 16.08 -3.87
C GLN A 255 -10.46 17.13 -3.13
N ALA A 256 -11.05 18.29 -2.79
CA ALA A 256 -10.42 19.22 -1.86
C ALA A 256 -10.16 18.60 -0.47
N GLN A 257 -10.86 17.52 -0.11
CA GLN A 257 -10.66 16.79 1.14
C GLN A 257 -9.89 15.48 0.90
N PRO A 258 -8.80 15.22 1.65
CA PRO A 258 -8.21 13.89 1.73
C PRO A 258 -9.19 12.88 2.31
N VAL A 259 -9.01 11.61 1.95
CA VAL A 259 -9.87 10.51 2.40
C VAL A 259 -9.06 9.52 3.20
N ASN A 260 -9.62 9.02 4.29
CA ASN A 260 -9.08 7.89 5.03
C ASN A 260 -9.94 6.63 4.77
N ALA A 261 -9.40 5.69 3.98
CA ALA A 261 -10.10 4.45 3.67
C ALA A 261 -10.09 3.44 4.84
N ASN A 262 -9.10 3.51 5.75
CA ASN A 262 -9.12 2.73 6.99
C ASN A 262 -10.35 3.07 7.84
N ALA A 263 -10.71 4.35 7.93
CA ALA A 263 -11.88 4.83 8.65
C ALA A 263 -13.20 4.31 8.05
N PHE A 264 -13.30 4.23 6.71
CA PHE A 264 -14.47 3.66 6.03
C PHE A 264 -14.73 2.20 6.42
N ASN A 265 -13.65 1.42 6.57
CA ASN A 265 -13.71 0.01 6.90
C ASN A 265 -13.80 -0.27 8.41
N ARG A 266 -13.60 0.75 9.25
CA ARG A 266 -13.60 0.60 10.71
C ARG A 266 -15.02 0.56 11.25
N LEU A 267 -15.27 -0.34 12.20
CA LEU A 267 -16.57 -0.42 12.87
C LEU A 267 -16.93 0.85 13.62
N GLY A 268 -18.23 1.16 13.63
CA GLY A 268 -18.72 2.35 14.30
C GLY A 268 -18.29 3.63 13.62
N PHE A 269 -18.15 3.61 12.29
CA PHE A 269 -18.02 4.82 11.48
C PHE A 269 -19.26 5.70 11.70
N GLY A 270 -19.06 6.90 12.24
CA GLY A 270 -20.15 7.79 12.63
C GLY A 270 -19.87 9.28 12.40
N LEU A 271 -18.59 9.67 12.29
CA LEU A 271 -18.18 11.03 11.98
C LEU A 271 -17.71 11.13 10.53
N LEU A 272 -18.21 12.12 9.81
CA LEU A 272 -17.81 12.37 8.44
C LEU A 272 -16.32 12.74 8.35
N GLU A 273 -15.83 13.41 9.39
CA GLU A 273 -14.45 13.89 9.54
C GLU A 273 -13.45 12.76 9.80
N GLU A 274 -13.91 11.56 10.16
CA GLU A 274 -13.03 10.37 10.14
C GLU A 274 -12.74 9.92 8.70
N LEU A 275 -13.70 10.09 7.79
CA LEU A 275 -13.53 9.73 6.38
C LEU A 275 -12.88 10.87 5.60
N PHE A 276 -13.38 12.09 5.74
CA PHE A 276 -12.81 13.29 5.13
C PHE A 276 -11.88 13.97 6.11
N VAL A 277 -10.58 13.66 5.96
CA VAL A 277 -9.54 14.10 6.89
C VAL A 277 -9.47 15.63 6.87
N PRO A 278 -9.75 16.31 7.98
CA PRO A 278 -9.69 17.76 7.99
C PRO A 278 -8.24 18.24 7.86
N VAL A 279 -8.05 19.37 7.19
CA VAL A 279 -6.73 20.00 6.98
C VAL A 279 -6.77 21.48 7.32
N GLY A 280 -5.62 22.06 7.60
CA GLY A 280 -5.45 23.49 7.84
C GLY A 280 -5.87 24.34 6.64
N MET A 281 -6.87 25.20 6.85
CA MET A 281 -7.33 26.14 5.82
C MET A 281 -7.97 27.40 6.39
N ILE A 282 -8.09 28.41 5.53
CA ILE A 282 -8.99 29.54 5.71
C ILE A 282 -10.17 29.36 4.77
N ARG A 283 -11.38 29.54 5.29
CA ARG A 283 -12.63 29.52 4.52
C ARG A 283 -13.43 30.77 4.86
N ALA A 284 -14.06 31.38 3.86
CA ALA A 284 -14.98 32.48 4.06
C ALA A 284 -16.17 32.40 3.10
N SER A 285 -17.35 32.82 3.56
CA SER A 285 -18.57 32.86 2.75
C SER A 285 -19.44 34.06 3.07
N THR A 286 -20.14 34.57 2.05
CA THR A 286 -21.07 35.70 2.19
C THR A 286 -22.08 35.76 1.06
N GLU A 287 -23.25 36.35 1.32
CA GLU A 287 -24.24 36.67 0.29
C GLU A 287 -23.85 37.99 -0.41
N ILE A 288 -23.40 37.88 -1.67
CA ILE A 288 -22.91 39.02 -2.44
C ILE A 288 -24.03 39.77 -3.18
N ALA A 289 -25.15 39.11 -3.48
CA ALA A 289 -26.37 39.71 -3.98
C ALA A 289 -27.57 38.83 -3.58
N THR A 290 -28.80 39.32 -3.71
CA THR A 290 -30.01 38.57 -3.33
C THR A 290 -30.04 37.19 -3.96
N GLY A 291 -30.00 36.15 -3.11
CA GLY A 291 -30.01 34.75 -3.54
C GLY A 291 -28.68 34.24 -4.11
N LEU A 292 -27.63 35.08 -4.16
CA LEU A 292 -26.29 34.74 -4.67
C LEU A 292 -25.27 34.74 -3.53
N THR A 293 -24.83 33.54 -3.15
CA THR A 293 -23.77 33.30 -2.15
C THR A 293 -22.45 32.99 -2.82
N MET A 294 -21.38 33.62 -2.33
CA MET A 294 -20.01 33.28 -2.69
C MET A 294 -19.32 32.61 -1.50
N GLU A 295 -18.54 31.57 -1.76
CA GLU A 295 -17.66 30.94 -0.78
C GLU A 295 -16.29 30.68 -1.39
N ALA A 296 -15.23 30.94 -0.62
CA ALA A 296 -13.87 30.66 -1.03
C ALA A 296 -13.08 29.99 0.11
N PHE A 297 -12.08 29.19 -0.27
CA PHE A 297 -11.12 28.62 0.66
C PHE A 297 -9.69 28.69 0.12
N TYR A 298 -8.73 28.67 1.05
CA TYR A 298 -7.31 28.48 0.79
C TYR A 298 -6.76 27.47 1.82
N GLN A 299 -6.25 26.33 1.35
CA GLN A 299 -5.60 25.33 2.20
C GLN A 299 -4.10 25.62 2.28
N TYR A 300 -3.58 25.54 3.50
CA TYR A 300 -2.16 25.71 3.80
C TYR A 300 -1.55 24.44 4.39
N GLU A 301 -2.27 23.32 4.32
CA GLU A 301 -1.85 21.98 4.71
C GLU A 301 -2.32 21.02 3.62
N TRP A 302 -1.43 20.14 3.17
CA TRP A 302 -1.74 19.02 2.29
C TRP A 302 -1.67 17.71 3.07
N ALA A 303 -2.51 16.75 2.69
CA ALA A 303 -2.46 15.38 3.19
C ALA A 303 -2.89 14.43 2.07
N PRO A 304 -2.29 13.23 1.99
CA PRO A 304 -2.65 12.21 1.02
C PRO A 304 -3.96 11.51 1.40
N VAL A 305 -4.53 10.78 0.45
CA VAL A 305 -5.49 9.72 0.74
C VAL A 305 -4.75 8.58 1.46
N GLU A 306 -5.25 8.19 2.62
CA GLU A 306 -4.79 7.02 3.36
C GLU A 306 -5.53 5.78 2.84
N ILE A 307 -4.78 4.81 2.31
CA ILE A 307 -5.34 3.53 1.84
C ILE A 307 -5.34 2.52 3.00
N PRO A 308 -6.08 1.41 2.90
CA PRO A 308 -6.07 0.39 3.93
C PRO A 308 -4.65 -0.05 4.30
N THR A 309 -4.36 -0.11 5.60
CA THR A 309 -3.05 -0.49 6.15
C THR A 309 -2.61 -1.87 5.63
N ALA A 310 -1.35 -1.99 5.21
CA ALA A 310 -0.76 -3.25 4.78
C ALA A 310 -0.88 -4.33 5.88
N GLY A 311 -1.07 -5.60 5.50
CA GLY A 311 -1.33 -6.68 6.44
C GLY A 311 -2.73 -6.73 7.06
N GLY A 312 -3.54 -5.67 6.92
CA GLY A 312 -4.90 -5.60 7.47
C GLY A 312 -5.92 -6.44 6.69
N PHE A 313 -7.05 -6.79 7.34
CA PHE A 313 -8.10 -7.62 6.71
C PHE A 313 -8.70 -7.01 5.42
N MET A 314 -8.80 -5.69 5.35
CA MET A 314 -9.30 -4.95 4.17
C MET A 314 -8.16 -4.40 3.30
N SER A 315 -6.90 -4.77 3.57
CA SER A 315 -5.77 -4.42 2.71
C SER A 315 -6.00 -4.98 1.32
N PHE A 316 -5.77 -4.15 0.32
CA PHE A 316 -5.75 -4.56 -1.08
C PHE A 316 -4.37 -4.42 -1.69
N VAL A 317 -3.34 -4.00 -0.93
CA VAL A 317 -1.95 -3.86 -1.38
C VAL A 317 -0.96 -3.80 -0.22
N ASP A 318 0.12 -4.58 -0.30
CA ASP A 318 1.19 -4.65 0.70
C ASP A 318 2.22 -3.53 0.52
N ILE A 319 1.73 -2.29 0.46
CA ILE A 319 2.53 -1.07 0.39
C ILE A 319 2.11 -0.07 1.46
N GLY A 320 0.79 0.11 1.61
CA GLY A 320 0.19 1.10 2.50
C GLY A 320 0.45 2.54 2.11
N THR A 321 0.20 3.44 3.06
CA THR A 321 0.59 4.86 3.03
C THR A 321 1.65 5.15 4.09
N ASP A 322 2.16 6.37 4.16
CA ASP A 322 3.11 6.81 5.19
C ASP A 322 4.35 5.91 5.31
N ASN A 323 4.89 5.45 4.18
CA ASN A 323 6.10 4.62 4.12
C ASN A 323 6.01 3.29 4.89
N GLN A 324 4.83 2.66 4.99
CA GLN A 324 4.66 1.39 5.69
C GLN A 324 5.59 0.28 5.22
N ARG A 325 5.72 0.09 3.90
CA ARG A 325 6.61 -0.89 3.27
C ARG A 325 7.57 -0.22 2.30
N ASN A 326 8.75 -0.81 2.11
CA ASN A 326 9.85 -0.31 1.28
C ASN A 326 10.16 -1.23 0.08
N SER A 327 9.33 -2.23 -0.18
CA SER A 327 9.53 -3.16 -1.30
C SER A 327 8.18 -3.71 -1.79
N VAL A 328 8.20 -4.27 -2.99
CA VAL A 328 7.05 -4.93 -3.63
C VAL A 328 7.54 -6.20 -4.28
N ASN A 329 6.81 -7.30 -4.11
CA ASN A 329 7.11 -8.54 -4.81
C ASN A 329 6.65 -8.45 -6.27
N ALA A 330 7.55 -8.71 -7.21
CA ALA A 330 7.32 -8.71 -8.65
C ALA A 330 7.46 -10.12 -9.27
N ALA A 331 7.22 -11.17 -8.48
CA ALA A 331 7.34 -12.56 -8.94
C ALA A 331 6.12 -13.08 -9.70
N PHE A 332 5.05 -12.27 -9.84
CA PHE A 332 3.78 -12.66 -10.45
C PHE A 332 3.17 -13.94 -9.84
N GLY A 333 3.37 -14.12 -8.53
CA GLY A 333 2.93 -15.30 -7.77
C GLY A 333 3.78 -16.55 -7.99
N GLY A 334 4.91 -16.48 -8.70
CA GLY A 334 5.75 -17.63 -9.01
C GLY A 334 6.89 -17.90 -8.04
N ALA A 335 7.21 -16.99 -7.12
CA ALA A 335 8.33 -17.14 -6.20
C ALA A 335 7.98 -16.71 -4.77
N ALA A 336 8.86 -17.04 -3.83
CA ALA A 336 8.77 -16.59 -2.46
C ALA A 336 8.82 -15.05 -2.37
N ASP A 337 8.29 -14.53 -1.26
CA ASP A 337 8.55 -13.16 -0.86
C ASP A 337 10.00 -13.02 -0.34
N ASP A 338 10.68 -11.95 -0.69
CA ASP A 338 12.10 -11.71 -0.35
C ASP A 338 12.35 -10.20 -0.22
N PRO A 339 11.77 -9.56 0.81
CA PRO A 339 11.82 -8.10 0.96
C PRO A 339 13.25 -7.58 1.18
N GLU A 340 14.14 -8.38 1.76
CA GLU A 340 15.56 -8.04 1.95
C GLU A 340 16.46 -8.39 0.76
N MET A 341 15.90 -9.00 -0.30
CA MET A 341 16.62 -9.38 -1.52
C MET A 341 17.82 -10.32 -1.28
N VAL A 342 17.73 -11.20 -0.28
CA VAL A 342 18.80 -12.13 0.08
C VAL A 342 18.71 -13.47 -0.67
N GLY A 343 17.59 -13.71 -1.34
CA GLY A 343 17.33 -14.89 -2.17
C GLY A 343 17.89 -14.79 -3.59
N ALA A 344 19.18 -14.50 -3.74
CA ALA A 344 19.84 -14.41 -5.04
C ALA A 344 21.16 -15.23 -5.08
N PRO A 345 21.52 -15.86 -6.21
CA PRO A 345 20.79 -15.91 -7.50
C PRO A 345 19.53 -16.79 -7.46
N LEU A 346 18.55 -16.46 -8.29
CA LEU A 346 17.29 -17.23 -8.39
C LEU A 346 17.51 -18.60 -9.05
N ASN A 347 16.67 -19.57 -8.72
CA ASN A 347 16.53 -20.84 -9.45
C ASN A 347 15.81 -20.54 -10.76
N ASN A 348 16.54 -19.95 -11.69
CA ASN A 348 16.04 -19.39 -12.93
C ASN A 348 17.06 -19.65 -14.05
N PRO A 349 16.64 -19.93 -15.29
CA PRO A 349 17.58 -20.16 -16.38
C PRO A 349 18.49 -18.96 -16.72
N LEU A 350 18.09 -17.75 -16.34
CA LEU A 350 18.86 -16.50 -16.53
C LEU A 350 19.81 -16.16 -15.37
N ALA A 351 19.88 -16.98 -14.32
CA ALA A 351 20.69 -16.69 -13.14
C ALA A 351 22.19 -16.55 -13.42
N LEU A 352 22.66 -17.08 -14.55
CA LEU A 352 24.06 -16.94 -15.00
C LEU A 352 24.39 -15.55 -15.55
N ILE A 353 23.39 -14.83 -16.05
CA ILE A 353 23.58 -13.53 -16.71
C ILE A 353 23.00 -12.37 -15.90
N THR A 354 22.38 -12.64 -14.75
CA THR A 354 21.92 -11.60 -13.82
C THR A 354 21.74 -12.15 -12.41
N PRO A 355 22.30 -11.50 -11.37
CA PRO A 355 22.04 -11.83 -9.97
C PRO A 355 20.78 -11.09 -9.45
N THR A 356 19.69 -11.10 -10.21
CA THR A 356 18.47 -10.39 -9.84
C THR A 356 17.70 -11.14 -8.75
N SER A 357 16.98 -10.41 -7.90
CA SER A 357 15.83 -10.94 -7.16
C SER A 357 14.52 -10.57 -7.89
N LEU A 358 13.39 -11.05 -7.38
CA LEU A 358 12.04 -10.69 -7.88
C LEU A 358 11.36 -9.65 -6.99
N THR A 359 12.15 -8.83 -6.30
CA THR A 359 11.67 -7.78 -5.41
C THR A 359 12.04 -6.43 -6.00
N ILE A 360 11.10 -5.49 -6.01
CA ILE A 360 11.32 -4.11 -6.42
C ILE A 360 11.41 -3.25 -5.16
N ASN A 361 12.53 -2.57 -4.97
CA ASN A 361 12.66 -1.59 -3.89
C ASN A 361 11.78 -0.37 -4.15
N ARG A 362 11.13 0.10 -3.09
CA ARG A 362 10.27 1.27 -3.07
C ARG A 362 10.96 2.39 -2.32
N ASN A 363 11.13 3.52 -3.00
CA ASN A 363 11.57 4.75 -2.34
C ASN A 363 10.46 5.32 -1.45
N PRO A 364 10.80 6.19 -0.49
CA PRO A 364 9.80 6.88 0.30
C PRO A 364 8.80 7.67 -0.55
N ASP A 365 7.60 7.85 0.00
CA ASP A 365 6.51 8.63 -0.58
C ASP A 365 6.96 10.06 -0.87
N ARG A 366 6.45 10.61 -1.99
CA ARG A 366 6.73 11.99 -2.40
C ARG A 366 5.47 12.83 -2.30
N ASP A 367 5.42 13.62 -1.23
CA ASP A 367 4.29 14.49 -0.93
C ASP A 367 4.23 15.71 -1.83
N ALA A 368 3.01 16.22 -2.02
CA ALA A 368 2.80 17.51 -2.64
C ALA A 368 3.09 18.65 -1.65
N ARG A 369 3.27 19.85 -2.17
CA ARG A 369 3.44 21.05 -1.34
C ARG A 369 2.12 21.42 -0.65
N ASP A 370 2.23 21.97 0.55
CA ASP A 370 1.07 22.44 1.32
C ASP A 370 0.33 23.63 0.67
N GLN A 371 1.04 24.45 -0.11
CA GLN A 371 0.56 25.74 -0.61
C GLN A 371 0.02 25.70 -2.05
N GLY A 372 -0.80 26.69 -2.39
CA GLY A 372 -1.37 26.87 -3.73
C GLY A 372 -2.66 26.09 -3.96
N GLN A 373 -3.30 25.62 -2.89
CA GLN A 373 -4.58 24.91 -2.93
C GLN A 373 -5.71 25.88 -2.56
N PHE A 374 -6.63 26.14 -3.48
CA PHE A 374 -7.71 27.10 -3.27
C PHE A 374 -8.94 26.75 -4.07
N GLY A 375 -10.07 27.33 -3.69
CA GLY A 375 -11.28 27.26 -4.49
C GLY A 375 -12.16 28.48 -4.31
N VAL A 376 -13.06 28.67 -5.28
CA VAL A 376 -14.20 29.57 -5.20
C VAL A 376 -15.47 28.85 -5.67
N SER A 377 -16.59 29.15 -5.02
CA SER A 377 -17.91 28.71 -5.44
C SER A 377 -18.92 29.86 -5.40
N PHE A 378 -19.89 29.80 -6.31
CA PHE A 378 -21.05 30.68 -6.35
C PHE A 378 -22.31 29.82 -6.38
N LYS A 379 -23.25 30.10 -5.48
CA LYS A 379 -24.55 29.43 -5.41
C LYS A 379 -25.64 30.46 -5.57
N TYR A 380 -26.46 30.30 -6.60
CA TYR A 380 -27.59 31.16 -6.89
C TYR A 380 -28.89 30.38 -6.75
N TYR A 381 -29.75 30.80 -5.83
CA TYR A 381 -31.08 30.21 -5.65
C TYR A 381 -32.16 31.12 -6.25
N SER A 382 -33.00 30.54 -7.11
CA SER A 382 -34.03 31.25 -7.86
C SER A 382 -35.41 30.66 -7.57
N ASP A 383 -36.24 31.39 -6.85
CA ASP A 383 -37.64 31.01 -6.56
C ASP A 383 -38.53 31.01 -7.82
N SER A 384 -38.18 31.82 -8.82
CA SER A 384 -38.96 32.01 -10.04
C SER A 384 -38.84 30.88 -11.06
N ILE A 385 -37.90 29.94 -10.87
CA ILE A 385 -37.65 28.83 -11.81
C ILE A 385 -38.07 27.54 -11.12
N ASN A 386 -39.05 26.84 -11.71
CA ASN A 386 -39.55 25.54 -11.25
C ASN A 386 -39.91 25.46 -9.75
N ASN A 387 -40.45 26.55 -9.17
CA ASN A 387 -40.75 26.66 -7.74
C ASN A 387 -39.54 26.43 -6.81
N GLY A 388 -38.35 26.83 -7.25
CA GLY A 388 -37.10 26.72 -6.49
C GLY A 388 -36.05 25.93 -7.26
N THR A 389 -35.09 26.64 -7.85
CA THR A 389 -33.92 26.04 -8.51
C THR A 389 -32.63 26.64 -7.96
N GLU A 390 -31.69 25.79 -7.56
CA GLU A 390 -30.33 26.18 -7.18
C GLU A 390 -29.36 25.92 -8.33
N PHE A 391 -28.57 26.94 -8.68
CA PHE A 391 -27.45 26.85 -9.61
C PHE A 391 -26.15 26.99 -8.85
N GLY A 392 -25.22 26.06 -9.06
CA GLY A 392 -23.89 26.09 -8.47
C GLY A 392 -22.79 26.20 -9.52
N PHE A 393 -21.89 27.17 -9.36
CA PHE A 393 -20.64 27.27 -10.10
C PHE A 393 -19.48 27.03 -9.14
N TYR A 394 -18.50 26.22 -9.56
CA TYR A 394 -17.37 25.83 -8.73
C TYR A 394 -16.07 25.90 -9.54
N GLY A 395 -15.01 26.42 -8.94
CA GLY A 395 -13.66 26.38 -9.48
C GLY A 395 -12.67 26.10 -8.36
N MET A 396 -11.75 25.17 -8.57
CA MET A 396 -10.72 24.83 -7.58
C MET A 396 -9.39 24.47 -8.26
N ASN A 397 -8.30 24.79 -7.57
CA ASN A 397 -6.95 24.35 -7.86
C ASN A 397 -6.44 23.62 -6.62
N TYR A 398 -6.04 22.36 -6.76
CA TYR A 398 -5.57 21.53 -5.65
C TYR A 398 -4.42 20.63 -6.13
N HIS A 399 -3.59 20.16 -5.19
CA HIS A 399 -2.65 19.09 -5.48
C HIS A 399 -3.34 17.76 -5.31
N SER A 400 -3.17 16.85 -6.27
CA SER A 400 -3.79 15.54 -6.18
C SER A 400 -3.44 14.85 -4.86
N LYS A 401 -4.45 14.31 -4.21
CA LYS A 401 -4.34 13.55 -2.96
C LYS A 401 -4.34 12.05 -3.23
N LEU A 402 -4.57 11.64 -4.48
CA LEU A 402 -4.57 10.24 -4.88
C LEU A 402 -3.15 9.67 -4.89
N PRO A 403 -2.96 8.42 -4.47
CA PRO A 403 -1.68 7.75 -4.59
C PRO A 403 -1.35 7.49 -6.07
N TYR A 404 -0.14 7.86 -6.49
CA TYR A 404 0.39 7.51 -7.81
C TYR A 404 1.68 6.71 -7.66
N VAL A 405 1.76 5.60 -8.40
CA VAL A 405 2.98 4.82 -8.50
C VAL A 405 3.78 5.31 -9.70
N SER A 406 5.09 5.51 -9.50
CA SER A 406 6.05 5.82 -10.56
C SER A 406 7.29 4.95 -10.39
N PHE A 407 7.97 4.67 -11.50
CA PHE A 407 9.12 3.78 -11.53
C PHE A 407 10.35 4.52 -12.03
N PHE A 408 11.49 4.28 -11.39
CA PHE A 408 12.79 4.68 -11.93
C PHE A 408 13.27 3.59 -12.88
N SER A 409 13.68 3.97 -14.09
CA SER A 409 14.38 3.06 -14.99
C SER A 409 15.73 2.68 -14.38
N THR A 410 16.11 1.41 -14.52
CA THR A 410 17.49 1.00 -14.27
C THR A 410 18.43 1.63 -15.30
N ASP A 411 19.72 1.68 -14.98
CA ASP A 411 20.75 1.98 -15.97
C ASP A 411 20.72 0.97 -17.12
N ALA A 412 21.23 1.38 -18.29
CA ALA A 412 21.38 0.48 -19.42
C ALA A 412 22.31 -0.68 -19.04
N SER A 413 21.92 -1.91 -19.36
CA SER A 413 22.77 -3.08 -19.15
C SER A 413 24.09 -2.93 -19.90
N CYS A 414 25.17 -3.52 -19.39
CA CYS A 414 26.47 -3.64 -20.06
C CYS A 414 26.40 -4.21 -21.51
N ALA A 415 25.33 -4.93 -21.87
CA ALA A 415 25.08 -5.38 -23.24
C ALA A 415 24.72 -4.26 -24.23
N ARG A 416 24.41 -3.05 -23.76
CA ARG A 416 24.00 -1.90 -24.57
C ARG A 416 25.11 -0.88 -24.65
N ARG A 417 25.19 -0.16 -25.77
CA ARG A 417 26.16 0.93 -26.00
C ARG A 417 26.27 1.89 -24.82
N GLU A 418 25.14 2.27 -24.22
CA GLU A 418 25.08 3.23 -23.12
C GLU A 418 25.57 2.64 -21.78
N GLY A 419 25.61 1.31 -21.65
CA GLY A 419 25.92 0.61 -20.42
C GLY A 419 27.36 0.08 -20.31
N ASN A 420 28.20 0.26 -21.32
CA ASN A 420 29.60 -0.21 -21.31
C ASN A 420 30.59 0.85 -21.80
N ALA A 421 31.84 0.73 -21.35
CA ALA A 421 32.91 1.67 -21.69
C ALA A 421 33.31 1.64 -23.18
N ALA A 422 33.00 0.56 -23.90
CA ALA A 422 33.32 0.41 -25.31
C ALA A 422 32.35 1.15 -26.24
N GLY A 423 31.18 1.57 -25.75
CA GLY A 423 30.20 2.32 -26.54
C GLY A 423 29.60 1.51 -27.69
N ILE A 424 29.45 0.20 -27.53
CA ILE A 424 28.87 -0.71 -28.54
C ILE A 424 27.79 -1.61 -27.96
N ASP A 425 26.86 -2.07 -28.80
CA ASP A 425 25.88 -3.08 -28.42
C ASP A 425 26.47 -4.48 -28.62
N ALA A 426 26.28 -5.37 -27.63
CA ALA A 426 26.61 -6.78 -27.77
C ALA A 426 25.70 -7.43 -28.84
N ARG A 427 26.31 -8.09 -29.83
CA ARG A 427 25.58 -8.77 -30.92
C ARG A 427 25.71 -10.29 -30.90
N ASN A 428 26.58 -10.82 -30.05
CA ASN A 428 26.79 -12.25 -29.86
C ASN A 428 27.26 -12.54 -28.42
N THR A 429 27.33 -13.82 -28.06
CA THR A 429 27.68 -14.27 -26.70
C THR A 429 29.06 -13.80 -26.26
N LEU A 430 30.06 -13.86 -27.14
CA LEU A 430 31.43 -13.42 -26.80
C LEU A 430 31.50 -11.93 -26.50
N GLN A 431 30.88 -11.09 -27.33
CA GLN A 431 30.78 -9.66 -27.07
C GLN A 431 30.00 -9.37 -25.79
N PHE A 432 28.93 -10.11 -25.52
CA PHE A 432 28.18 -9.96 -24.28
C PHE A 432 29.06 -10.24 -23.06
N LEU A 433 29.79 -11.36 -23.06
CA LEU A 433 30.67 -11.74 -21.96
C LEU A 433 31.85 -10.77 -21.78
N ASP A 434 32.41 -10.25 -22.86
CA ASP A 434 33.51 -9.26 -22.82
C ASP A 434 33.03 -7.90 -22.28
N LEU A 435 31.86 -7.44 -22.72
CA LEU A 435 31.29 -6.16 -22.28
C LEU A 435 30.70 -6.22 -20.86
N CYS A 436 30.36 -7.42 -20.37
CA CYS A 436 29.74 -7.67 -19.07
C CYS A 436 30.62 -8.54 -18.15
N PRO A 437 31.68 -7.98 -17.54
CA PRO A 437 32.62 -8.74 -16.73
C PRO A 437 32.08 -9.15 -15.35
N ASN A 438 30.94 -8.62 -14.91
CA ASN A 438 30.38 -8.81 -13.56
C ASN A 438 29.21 -9.81 -13.52
N LEU A 439 29.14 -10.73 -14.48
CA LEU A 439 28.05 -11.71 -14.58
C LEU A 439 28.29 -12.91 -13.65
N PRO A 440 27.23 -13.52 -13.08
CA PRO A 440 27.36 -14.73 -12.26
C PRO A 440 28.06 -15.91 -12.96
N VAL A 441 28.00 -15.98 -14.30
CA VAL A 441 28.70 -16.98 -15.12
C VAL A 441 30.23 -16.96 -14.96
N THR A 442 30.80 -15.84 -14.49
CA THR A 442 32.25 -15.72 -14.25
C THR A 442 32.72 -16.46 -13.00
N ALA A 443 31.80 -16.89 -12.13
CA ALA A 443 32.15 -17.69 -10.96
C ALA A 443 32.82 -19.02 -11.38
N PRO A 444 33.89 -19.49 -10.70
CA PRO A 444 34.65 -20.68 -11.13
C PRO A 444 33.82 -21.95 -11.34
N SER A 445 32.76 -22.17 -10.54
CA SER A 445 31.86 -23.31 -10.70
C SER A 445 31.01 -23.18 -11.97
N ALA A 446 30.59 -21.96 -12.30
CA ALA A 446 29.74 -21.68 -13.45
C ALA A 446 30.54 -21.71 -14.75
N SER A 447 31.71 -21.07 -14.78
CA SER A 447 32.56 -20.98 -15.96
C SER A 447 33.09 -22.35 -16.40
N SER A 448 33.55 -23.17 -15.46
CA SER A 448 34.03 -24.53 -15.74
C SER A 448 32.93 -25.47 -16.25
N GLN A 449 31.74 -25.42 -15.65
CA GLN A 449 30.60 -26.22 -16.10
C GLN A 449 30.09 -25.72 -17.47
N LEU A 450 30.03 -24.40 -17.68
CA LEU A 450 29.61 -23.83 -18.96
C LEU A 450 30.59 -24.18 -20.09
N LEU A 451 31.90 -24.17 -19.82
CA LEU A 451 32.90 -24.60 -20.80
C LEU A 451 32.68 -26.06 -21.20
N THR A 452 32.46 -26.93 -20.22
CA THR A 452 32.17 -28.36 -20.45
C THR A 452 30.91 -28.54 -21.31
N ASP A 453 29.85 -27.80 -20.99
CA ASP A 453 28.58 -27.86 -21.71
C ASP A 453 28.70 -27.29 -23.13
N THR A 454 29.51 -26.25 -23.31
CA THR A 454 29.77 -25.61 -24.61
C THR A 454 30.57 -26.53 -25.52
N LEU A 455 31.61 -27.20 -25.01
CA LEU A 455 32.38 -28.20 -25.77
C LEU A 455 31.49 -29.38 -26.19
N SER A 456 30.62 -29.84 -25.29
CA SER A 456 29.65 -30.89 -25.58
C SER A 456 28.66 -30.44 -26.67
N LEU A 457 28.15 -29.21 -26.58
CA LEU A 457 27.23 -28.64 -27.57
C LEU A 457 27.91 -28.48 -28.94
N LEU A 458 29.14 -28.00 -28.99
CA LEU A 458 29.93 -27.85 -30.22
C LEU A 458 30.19 -29.21 -30.88
N ALA A 459 30.51 -30.24 -30.09
CA ALA A 459 30.70 -31.59 -30.60
C ALA A 459 29.40 -32.17 -31.21
N GLN A 460 28.25 -31.88 -30.59
CA GLN A 460 26.94 -32.37 -31.04
C GLN A 460 26.36 -31.54 -32.20
N ARG A 461 26.64 -30.23 -32.23
CA ARG A 461 26.10 -29.26 -33.20
C ARG A 461 27.16 -28.22 -33.59
N PRO A 462 28.08 -28.56 -34.51
CA PRO A 462 29.14 -27.64 -34.95
C PRO A 462 28.63 -26.34 -35.58
N GLY A 463 27.39 -26.31 -36.07
CA GLY A 463 26.79 -25.08 -36.64
C GLY A 463 26.59 -23.94 -35.64
N VAL A 464 26.61 -24.22 -34.33
CA VAL A 464 26.42 -23.23 -33.25
C VAL A 464 27.64 -22.30 -33.10
N VAL A 465 28.77 -22.61 -33.74
CA VAL A 465 30.00 -21.79 -33.72
C VAL A 465 29.73 -20.34 -34.16
N GLY A 466 28.82 -20.14 -35.13
CA GLY A 466 28.40 -18.80 -35.55
C GLY A 466 27.65 -18.03 -34.46
N ASP A 467 26.69 -18.69 -33.79
CA ASP A 467 25.88 -18.08 -32.72
C ASP A 467 26.72 -17.69 -31.50
N LEU A 468 27.80 -18.43 -31.22
CA LEU A 468 28.75 -18.11 -30.16
C LEU A 468 29.66 -16.91 -30.47
N GLY A 469 29.68 -16.43 -31.73
CA GLY A 469 30.51 -15.29 -32.16
C GLY A 469 31.95 -15.66 -32.55
N LEU A 470 32.28 -16.94 -32.66
CA LEU A 470 33.63 -17.41 -33.02
C LEU A 470 33.99 -17.16 -34.51
N LEU A 471 33.00 -16.84 -35.35
CA LEU A 471 33.18 -16.54 -36.78
C LEU A 471 33.14 -15.03 -37.10
N ASP A 472 32.64 -14.20 -36.18
CA ASP A 472 32.40 -12.76 -36.38
C ASP A 472 33.37 -11.90 -35.54
N GLY A 473 34.67 -12.23 -35.60
CA GLY A 473 35.73 -11.45 -34.95
C GLY A 473 35.81 -11.59 -33.43
N GLY A 474 35.12 -12.56 -32.83
CA GLY A 474 35.35 -12.95 -31.44
C GLY A 474 36.74 -13.57 -31.28
N ASP A 475 37.47 -13.18 -30.24
CA ASP A 475 38.75 -13.81 -29.91
C ASP A 475 38.49 -15.22 -29.35
N PRO A 476 38.85 -16.31 -30.06
CA PRO A 476 38.69 -17.66 -29.54
C PRO A 476 39.54 -17.91 -28.28
N LEU A 477 40.62 -17.14 -28.07
CA LEU A 477 41.38 -17.13 -26.82
C LEU A 477 40.64 -16.34 -25.72
N GLY A 478 39.76 -15.40 -26.11
CA GLY A 478 38.84 -14.69 -25.23
C GLY A 478 37.87 -15.62 -24.53
N LEU A 479 37.28 -16.62 -25.23
CA LEU A 479 36.41 -17.63 -24.61
C LEU A 479 37.16 -18.43 -23.52
N ILE A 480 38.45 -18.71 -23.76
CA ILE A 480 39.32 -19.43 -22.82
C ILE A 480 39.70 -18.52 -21.64
N ASN A 481 40.01 -17.24 -21.88
CA ASN A 481 40.35 -16.28 -20.84
C ASN A 481 39.16 -15.83 -19.97
N LEU A 482 37.93 -15.87 -20.50
CA LEU A 482 36.70 -15.52 -19.78
C LEU A 482 36.11 -16.71 -18.98
N LEU A 483 36.50 -17.94 -19.34
CA LEU A 483 36.03 -19.19 -18.70
C LEU A 483 37.11 -19.90 -17.88
N LEU A 484 38.33 -19.36 -17.82
CA LEU A 484 39.36 -19.74 -16.85
C LEU A 484 39.32 -18.78 -15.65
N PRO A 485 39.36 -19.31 -14.41
CA PRO A 485 39.23 -18.52 -13.19
C PRO A 485 40.41 -17.58 -12.92
#